data_AF-A0A0D8X5N7-F1
#
_entry.id   AF-A0A0D8X5N7-F1
#
_cell.length_a   1.000
_cell.length_b   1.000
_cell.length_c   1.000
_cell.angle_alpha   90.00
_cell.angle_beta   90.00
_cell.angle_gamma   90.00
#
_symmetry.space_group_name_H-M   'P 1'
#
loop_
_entity.id
_entity.type
_entity.pdbx_description
1 polymer ?
#
loop_
_entity_poly.entity_id
_entity_poly.type
_entity_poly.pdbx_seq_one_letter_code
_entity_poly.pdbx_strand_id
1 'polypeptide(L)'
;MFAMHVLKDLGLGNRRMEQRILTEIETMAHFLHDNKAEEIEMQDVFDIRVGSIVNQLLFGYGFDRDNLGEFRELKGMISRQIKEFSHPFAVVMFMYPWLRIFPYFRQLWNKFV
;
A
#
# COMPACT_ATOMS: atom_id res chain seq x y z
N MET A 1 0.03 11.40 -21.68
CA MET A 1 -1.19 11.47 -20.83
C MET A 1 -1.92 10.12 -20.85
N PHE A 2 -1.22 9.01 -20.62
CA PHE A 2 -1.79 7.65 -20.64
C PHE A 2 -2.25 7.25 -19.23
N ALA A 3 -1.39 7.46 -18.23
CA ALA A 3 -1.69 7.14 -16.83
C ALA A 3 -3.01 7.76 -16.33
N MET A 4 -3.27 9.04 -16.61
CA MET A 4 -4.54 9.67 -16.20
C MET A 4 -5.77 9.05 -16.85
N HIS A 5 -5.67 8.64 -18.12
CA HIS A 5 -6.77 7.95 -18.81
C HIS A 5 -7.00 6.58 -18.19
N VAL A 6 -5.94 5.79 -18.00
CA VAL A 6 -6.02 4.48 -17.36
C VAL A 6 -6.60 4.57 -15.95
N LEU A 7 -6.18 5.55 -15.13
CA LEU A 7 -6.72 5.73 -13.78
C LEU A 7 -8.23 6.06 -13.85
N LYS A 8 -8.66 6.92 -14.79
CA LYS A 8 -10.08 7.21 -15.01
C LYS A 8 -10.88 5.98 -15.44
N ASP A 9 -10.29 5.15 -16.31
CA ASP A 9 -10.88 3.91 -16.81
C ASP A 9 -10.97 2.84 -15.71
N LEU A 10 -10.00 2.79 -14.80
CA LEU A 10 -10.04 1.99 -13.56
C LEU A 10 -11.05 2.52 -12.53
N GLY A 11 -11.62 3.70 -12.80
CA GLY A 11 -12.69 4.30 -12.02
C GLY A 11 -12.24 5.31 -10.97
N LEU A 12 -10.98 5.75 -10.99
CA LEU A 12 -10.53 6.86 -10.16
C LEU A 12 -11.22 8.17 -10.57
N GLY A 13 -11.78 8.86 -9.57
CA GLY A 13 -12.47 10.14 -9.74
C GLY A 13 -13.85 10.03 -10.38
N ASN A 14 -14.42 8.83 -10.52
CA ASN A 14 -15.80 8.64 -10.93
C ASN A 14 -16.71 8.37 -9.71
N ARG A 15 -18.03 8.45 -9.92
CA ARG A 15 -19.04 8.24 -8.87
C ARG A 15 -18.99 6.84 -8.23
N ARG A 16 -18.46 5.83 -8.94
CA ARG A 16 -18.35 4.46 -8.40
C ARG A 16 -17.26 4.38 -7.32
N MET A 17 -16.15 5.10 -7.48
CA MET A 17 -15.12 5.18 -6.44
C MET A 17 -15.66 5.87 -5.19
N GLU A 18 -16.38 6.98 -5.34
CA GLU A 18 -17.01 7.68 -4.22
C GLU A 18 -17.97 6.75 -3.45
N GLN A 19 -18.81 6.01 -4.16
CA GLN A 19 -19.70 5.02 -3.54
C GLN A 19 -18.94 3.94 -2.78
N ARG A 20 -17.84 3.43 -3.32
CA ARG A 20 -17.00 2.43 -2.63
C ARG A 20 -16.41 2.97 -1.34
N ILE A 21 -15.88 4.19 -1.37
CA ILE A 21 -15.32 4.86 -0.19
C ILE A 21 -16.41 5.00 0.88
N LEU A 22 -17.61 5.45 0.50
CA LEU A 22 -18.74 5.58 1.43
C LEU A 22 -19.14 4.23 2.04
N THR A 23 -19.23 3.16 1.23
CA THR A 23 -19.55 1.81 1.72
C THR A 23 -18.51 1.29 2.74
N GLU A 24 -17.22 1.51 2.50
CA GLU A 24 -16.18 1.08 3.45
C GLU A 24 -16.19 1.91 4.74
N ILE A 25 -16.51 3.21 4.65
CA ILE A 25 -16.71 4.07 5.83
C ILE A 25 -17.92 3.62 6.65
N GLU A 26 -19.05 3.33 6.00
CA GLU A 26 -20.23 2.78 6.67
C GLU A 26 -19.90 1.46 7.38
N THR A 27 -19.21 0.55 6.69
CA THR A 27 -18.79 -0.74 7.24
C THR A 27 -17.84 -0.57 8.44
N MET A 28 -16.92 0.40 8.37
CA MET A 28 -16.03 0.73 9.48
C MET A 28 -16.81 1.33 10.67
N ALA A 29 -17.79 2.20 10.42
CA ALA A 29 -18.64 2.77 11.46
C ALA A 29 -19.48 1.69 12.17
N HIS A 30 -20.03 0.74 11.41
CA HIS A 30 -20.73 -0.42 11.96
C HIS A 30 -19.79 -1.29 12.81
N PHE A 31 -18.60 -1.62 12.30
CA PHE A 31 -17.61 -2.38 13.05
C PHE A 31 -17.24 -1.71 14.38
N LEU A 32 -17.03 -0.40 14.39
CA LEU A 32 -16.74 0.35 15.62
C LEU A 32 -17.93 0.41 16.57
N HIS A 33 -19.15 0.47 16.04
CA HIS A 33 -20.35 0.46 16.87
C HIS A 33 -20.53 -0.87 17.59
N ASP A 34 -20.25 -1.97 16.91
CA ASP A 34 -20.41 -3.33 17.44
C ASP A 34 -19.33 -3.69 18.47
N ASN A 35 -18.13 -3.11 18.34
CA ASN A 35 -16.97 -3.42 19.18
C ASN A 35 -16.67 -2.31 20.22
N LYS A 36 -17.65 -1.48 20.60
CA LYS A 36 -17.51 -0.33 21.52
C LYS A 36 -16.88 -0.63 22.89
N ALA A 37 -16.82 -1.89 23.31
CA ALA A 37 -16.31 -2.30 24.62
C ALA A 37 -14.89 -2.88 24.57
N GLU A 38 -14.29 -3.06 23.39
CA GLU A 38 -12.95 -3.62 23.21
C GLU A 38 -11.92 -2.54 22.85
N GLU A 39 -10.65 -2.80 23.20
CA GLU A 39 -9.52 -1.98 22.78
C GLU A 39 -9.20 -2.31 21.31
N ILE A 40 -9.53 -1.39 20.40
CA ILE A 40 -9.37 -1.59 18.96
C ILE A 40 -8.17 -0.77 18.46
N GLU A 41 -7.25 -1.43 17.76
CA GLU A 41 -6.19 -0.75 17.03
C GLU A 41 -6.75 -0.12 15.74
N MET A 42 -7.11 1.17 15.82
CA MET A 42 -7.71 1.90 14.69
C MET A 42 -6.82 1.92 13.44
N GLN A 43 -5.49 1.89 13.62
CA GLN A 43 -4.57 1.86 12.48
C GLN A 43 -4.77 0.62 11.61
N ASP A 44 -4.93 -0.56 12.21
CA ASP A 44 -5.16 -1.80 11.46
C ASP A 44 -6.52 -1.77 10.74
N VAL A 45 -7.56 -1.26 11.41
CA VAL A 45 -8.89 -1.07 10.80
C VAL A 45 -8.80 -0.17 9.57
N PHE A 46 -8.13 0.98 9.68
CA PHE A 46 -7.95 1.88 8.53
C PHE A 46 -7.13 1.25 7.41
N ASP A 47 -6.02 0.59 7.76
CA ASP A 47 -5.13 -0.01 6.77
C ASP A 47 -5.85 -1.09 5.95
N ILE A 48 -6.66 -1.93 6.58
CA ILE A 48 -7.47 -2.95 5.90
C ILE A 48 -8.50 -2.29 4.96
N ARG A 49 -9.23 -1.27 5.44
CA ARG A 49 -10.28 -0.61 4.66
C ARG A 49 -9.72 0.16 3.46
N VAL A 50 -8.65 0.91 3.67
CA VAL A 50 -7.97 1.63 2.58
C VAL A 50 -7.32 0.64 1.61
N GLY A 51 -6.69 -0.41 2.13
CA GLY A 51 -6.14 -1.49 1.32
C GLY A 51 -7.19 -2.15 0.43
N SER A 52 -8.38 -2.42 0.97
CA SER A 52 -9.52 -2.99 0.25
C SER A 52 -9.95 -2.09 -0.93
N ILE A 53 -10.08 -0.78 -0.70
CA ILE A 53 -10.43 0.19 -1.76
C ILE A 53 -9.38 0.18 -2.87
N VAL A 54 -8.09 0.23 -2.52
CA VAL A 54 -7.00 0.20 -3.51
C VAL A 54 -6.98 -1.12 -4.27
N ASN A 55 -7.12 -2.24 -3.58
CA ASN A 55 -7.13 -3.57 -4.19
C ASN A 55 -8.33 -3.74 -5.14
N GLN A 56 -9.49 -3.22 -4.76
CA GLN A 56 -10.69 -3.27 -5.58
C GLN A 56 -10.59 -2.38 -6.83
N LEU A 57 -9.73 -1.35 -6.82
CA LEU A 57 -9.44 -0.54 -8.00
C LEU A 57 -8.46 -1.23 -8.94
N LEU A 58 -7.45 -1.92 -8.40
CA LEU A 58 -6.41 -2.57 -9.18
C LEU A 58 -6.83 -3.94 -9.72
N PHE A 59 -7.52 -4.73 -8.90
CA PHE A 59 -7.81 -6.15 -9.14
C PHE A 59 -9.30 -6.50 -9.06
N GLY A 60 -10.15 -5.56 -8.65
CA GLY A 60 -11.61 -5.73 -8.67
C GLY A 60 -12.23 -6.39 -7.44
N TYR A 61 -11.45 -6.75 -6.42
CA TYR A 61 -11.95 -7.30 -5.15
C TYR A 61 -11.34 -6.60 -3.93
N GLY A 62 -12.11 -6.58 -2.83
CA GLY A 62 -11.70 -6.03 -1.54
C GLY A 62 -11.14 -7.08 -0.60
N PHE A 63 -10.70 -6.63 0.58
CA PHE A 63 -10.28 -7.53 1.65
C PHE A 63 -11.39 -7.70 2.68
N ASP A 64 -11.75 -8.96 2.93
CA ASP A 64 -12.72 -9.44 3.91
C ASP A 64 -12.03 -10.36 4.93
N ARG A 65 -12.79 -10.87 5.91
CA ARG A 65 -12.24 -11.73 6.97
C ARG A 65 -11.48 -12.95 6.46
N ASP A 66 -11.88 -13.49 5.30
CA ASP A 66 -11.32 -14.72 4.73
C ASP A 66 -9.97 -14.51 4.04
N ASN A 67 -9.68 -13.31 3.51
CA ASN A 67 -8.44 -12.98 2.80
C ASN A 67 -7.58 -11.94 3.54
N LEU A 68 -7.82 -11.72 4.85
CA LEU A 68 -6.95 -10.87 5.67
C LEU A 68 -5.49 -11.35 5.72
N GLY A 69 -5.25 -12.65 5.54
CA GLY A 69 -3.88 -13.19 5.44
C GLY A 69 -3.13 -12.64 4.23
N GLU A 70 -3.79 -12.59 3.08
CA GLU A 70 -3.27 -12.02 1.84
C GLU A 70 -2.99 -10.52 2.00
N PHE A 71 -3.91 -9.77 2.62
CA PHE A 71 -3.70 -8.36 2.91
C PHE A 71 -2.42 -8.12 3.72
N ARG A 72 -2.22 -8.88 4.80
CA ARG A 72 -1.03 -8.74 5.67
C ARG A 72 0.25 -9.06 4.91
N GLU A 73 0.23 -10.07 4.05
CA GLU A 73 1.37 -10.42 3.21
C GLU A 73 1.70 -9.27 2.24
N LEU A 74 0.70 -8.77 1.53
CA LEU A 74 0.85 -7.67 0.57
C LEU A 74 1.38 -6.41 1.25
N LYS A 75 0.79 -6.05 2.40
CA LYS A 75 1.23 -4.93 3.24
C LYS A 75 2.68 -5.11 3.67
N GLY A 76 3.06 -6.31 4.11
CA GLY A 76 4.42 -6.64 4.51
C GLY A 76 5.43 -6.50 3.37
N MET A 77 5.08 -6.97 2.17
CA MET A 77 5.92 -6.80 0.96
C MET A 77 6.11 -5.32 0.62
N ILE A 78 5.03 -4.54 0.61
CA ILE A 78 5.08 -3.09 0.32
C ILE A 78 5.92 -2.37 1.38
N SER A 79 5.71 -2.63 2.67
CA SER A 79 6.50 -2.01 3.74
C SER A 79 7.99 -2.32 3.63
N ARG A 80 8.34 -3.57 3.27
CA ARG A 80 9.73 -3.96 3.05
C ARG A 80 10.35 -3.20 1.87
N GLN A 81 9.64 -3.12 0.75
CA GLN A 81 10.10 -2.34 -0.41
C GLN A 81 10.29 -0.87 -0.05
N ILE A 82 9.30 -0.24 0.59
CA ILE A 82 9.40 1.16 1.04
C ILE A 82 10.63 1.34 1.92
N LYS A 83 10.90 0.43 2.87
CA LYS A 83 12.08 0.49 3.74
C LYS A 83 13.39 0.41 2.96
N GLU A 84 13.48 -0.50 2.00
CA GLU A 84 14.67 -0.68 1.14
C GLU A 84 14.91 0.55 0.24
N PHE A 85 13.84 1.15 -0.31
CA PHE A 85 13.92 2.37 -1.11
C PHE A 85 14.15 3.64 -0.28
N SER A 86 13.77 3.64 1.01
CA SER A 86 13.96 4.78 1.92
C SER A 86 15.41 4.97 2.34
N HIS A 87 16.29 4.00 2.06
CA HIS A 87 17.70 4.16 2.37
C HIS A 87 18.29 5.29 1.51
N PRO A 88 18.92 6.33 2.08
CA PRO A 88 19.46 7.47 1.30
C PRO A 88 20.42 7.02 0.20
N PHE A 89 21.11 5.91 0.43
CA PHE A 89 22.01 5.27 -0.52
C PHE A 89 21.29 4.67 -1.74
N ALA A 90 20.10 4.09 -1.57
CA ALA A 90 19.28 3.56 -2.67
C ALA A 90 18.86 4.69 -3.62
N VAL A 91 18.47 5.84 -3.07
CA VAL A 91 18.12 7.04 -3.84
C VAL A 91 19.32 7.56 -4.63
N VAL A 92 20.50 7.67 -3.99
CA VAL A 92 21.75 8.10 -4.66
C VAL A 92 22.12 7.15 -5.80
N MET A 93 21.96 5.84 -5.59
CA MET A 93 22.25 4.83 -6.61
C MET A 93 21.27 4.86 -7.78
N PHE A 94 19.98 5.14 -7.51
CA PHE A 94 18.96 5.32 -8.54
C PHE A 94 19.20 6.58 -9.36
N MET A 95 19.65 7.67 -8.71
CA MET A 95 19.93 8.96 -9.35
C MET A 95 21.24 8.96 -10.16
N TYR A 96 22.22 8.15 -9.77
CA TYR A 96 23.51 8.05 -10.45
C TYR A 96 23.87 6.59 -10.79
N PRO A 97 23.26 6.01 -11.85
CA PRO A 97 23.48 4.61 -12.24
C PRO A 97 24.95 4.28 -12.56
N TRP A 98 25.75 5.29 -12.95
CA TRP A 98 27.16 5.16 -13.28
C TRP A 98 28.06 4.89 -12.06
N LEU A 99 27.61 5.19 -10.84
CA LEU A 99 28.36 4.87 -9.60
C LEU A 99 28.48 3.35 -9.39
N ARG A 100 27.60 2.55 -10.02
CA ARG A 100 27.63 1.08 -9.96
C ARG A 100 28.85 0.46 -10.67
N ILE A 101 29.54 1.23 -11.52
CA ILE A 101 30.73 0.80 -12.28
C ILE A 101 32.01 0.87 -11.42
N PHE A 102 32.04 1.71 -10.38
CA PHE A 102 33.24 1.88 -9.55
C PHE A 102 33.42 0.74 -8.52
N PRO A 103 34.55 0.02 -8.53
CA PRO A 103 34.79 -1.14 -7.66
C PRO A 103 34.89 -0.81 -6.15
N TYR A 104 35.07 0.46 -5.79
CA TYR A 104 35.16 0.92 -4.39
C TYR A 104 33.82 0.80 -3.64
N PHE A 105 32.69 1.05 -4.34
CA PHE A 105 31.34 0.95 -3.74
C PHE A 105 30.86 -0.49 -3.53
N ARG A 106 31.56 -1.48 -4.08
CA ARG A 106 31.24 -2.91 -3.90
C ARG A 106 31.54 -3.41 -2.48
N GLN A 107 32.54 -2.85 -1.79
CA GLN A 107 32.89 -3.24 -0.42
C GLN A 107 31.97 -2.63 0.64
N LEU A 108 31.43 -1.42 0.42
CA LEU A 108 30.42 -0.83 1.30
C LEU A 108 29.07 -1.58 1.23
N TRP A 109 28.80 -2.25 0.10
CA TRP A 109 27.58 -3.01 -0.14
C TRP A 109 27.42 -4.22 0.81
N ASN A 110 28.52 -4.89 1.17
CA ASN A 110 28.52 -6.02 2.11
C ASN A 110 28.47 -5.62 3.60
N LYS A 111 28.54 -4.32 3.91
CA LYS A 111 28.50 -3.84 5.31
C LYS A 111 27.13 -3.34 5.74
N PHE A 112 26.19 -3.17 4.81
CA PHE A 112 24.87 -2.55 5.07
C PHE A 112 23.68 -3.32 4.48
N VAL A 113 23.92 -4.46 3.82
CA VAL A 113 22.93 -5.54 3.59
C VAL A 113 23.24 -6.65 4.59
#